data_AF-A0A9E2EB16-F1
#
_entry.id   AF-A0A9E2EB16-F1
#
_cell.length_a   1.000
_cell.length_b   1.000
_cell.length_c   1.000
_cell.angle_alpha   90.00
_cell.angle_beta   90.00
_cell.angle_gamma   90.00
#
_symmetry.space_group_name_H-M   'P 1'
#
loop_
_entity.id
_entity.type
_entity.pdbx_description
1 polymer ?
#
loop_
_entity_poly.entity_id
_entity_poly.type
_entity_poly.pdbx_seq_one_letter_code
_entity_poly.pdbx_strand_id
1 'polypeptide(L)' 'WHIDQLTEAATKMIAYVYVDGRECDLMAKVITLQHFNVPVPGFGSSDCRKCPSHLAAFIA' A
#
# COMPACT_ATOMS: atom_id res chain seq x y z
N TRP A 1 9.00 11.10 5.19
CA TRP A 1 8.98 10.01 4.21
C TRP A 1 8.26 8.87 4.95
N HIS A 2 6.98 8.60 4.65
CA HIS A 2 6.14 7.78 5.55
C HIS A 2 6.60 6.31 5.60
N ILE A 3 7.29 5.85 4.55
CA ILE A 3 7.77 4.47 4.44
C ILE A 3 8.91 4.15 5.41
N ASP A 4 9.68 5.15 5.87
CA ASP A 4 10.84 4.97 6.75
C ASP A 4 10.47 4.24 8.04
N GLN A 5 9.37 4.67 8.66
CA GLN A 5 8.83 4.07 9.88
C GLN A 5 8.47 2.60 9.69
N LEU A 6 8.04 2.21 8.49
CA LEU A 6 7.77 0.80 8.18
C LEU A 6 9.08 0.04 7.96
N THR A 7 10.05 0.64 7.26
CA THR A 7 11.33 -0.01 6.95
C THR A 7 12.24 -0.21 8.17
N GLU A 8 12.14 0.65 9.19
CA GLU A 8 12.89 0.49 10.44
C GLU A 8 12.46 -0.77 11.23
N ALA A 9 11.18 -1.15 11.12
CA ALA A 9 10.61 -2.29 11.84
C ALA A 9 10.42 -3.55 10.97
N ALA A 10 10.58 -3.45 9.64
CA ALA A 10 10.31 -4.54 8.73
C ALA A 10 11.37 -5.64 8.80
N THR A 11 10.95 -6.88 9.06
CA THR A 11 11.84 -8.06 8.99
C THR A 11 12.29 -8.39 7.57
N LYS A 12 11.54 -7.96 6.55
CA LYS A 12 11.83 -8.20 5.14
C LYS A 12 11.36 -7.03 4.28
N MET A 13 12.19 -6.63 3.34
CA MET A 13 11.88 -5.60 2.34
C MET A 13 12.01 -6.18 0.94
N ILE A 14 10.99 -5.95 0.11
CA ILE A 14 10.97 -6.34 -1.29
C ILE A 14 10.34 -5.19 -2.08
N ALA A 15 10.94 -4.85 -3.23
CA ALA A 15 10.37 -3.89 -4.17
C ALA A 15 10.17 -4.57 -5.52
N TYR A 16 9.04 -4.27 -6.17
CA TYR A 16 8.73 -4.73 -7.51
C TYR A 16 8.53 -3.52 -8.42
N VAL A 17 9.02 -3.62 -9.65
CA VAL A 17 8.77 -2.61 -10.69
C VAL A 17 7.60 -3.09 -11.54
N TYR A 18 6.59 -2.23 -11.69
CA TYR A 18 5.45 -2.46 -12.56
C TYR A 18 5.49 -1.44 -13.71
N VAL A 19 5.93 -1.90 -14.89
CA VAL A 19 5.97 -1.06 -16.09
C VAL A 19 4.54 -0.72 -16.51
N ASP A 20 4.30 0.55 -16.84
CA ASP A 20 2.99 1.12 -17.19
C ASP A 20 1.88 0.96 -16.14
N GLY A 21 2.24 0.51 -14.93
CA GLY A 21 1.32 0.35 -13.82
C GLY A 21 1.05 1.68 -13.11
N ARG A 22 -0.21 1.88 -12.69
CA ARG A 22 -0.58 2.98 -11.79
C ARG A 22 -0.81 2.42 -10.39
N GLU A 23 -0.24 3.07 -9.38
CA GLU A 23 -0.38 2.65 -7.98
C GLU A 23 -1.86 2.51 -7.56
N CYS A 24 -2.73 3.41 -8.03
CA CYS A 24 -4.16 3.37 -7.72
C CYS A 24 -4.85 2.10 -8.27
N ASP A 25 -4.45 1.65 -9.47
CA ASP A 25 -5.02 0.46 -10.09
C ASP A 25 -4.57 -0.82 -9.35
N LEU A 26 -3.33 -0.82 -8.83
CA LEU A 26 -2.84 -1.90 -7.98
C LEU A 26 -3.58 -1.93 -6.64
N MET A 27 -3.71 -0.77 -5.99
CA MET A 27 -4.39 -0.67 -4.70
C MET A 27 -5.86 -1.08 -4.81
N ALA A 28 -6.56 -0.66 -5.87
CA ALA A 28 -7.94 -1.05 -6.14
C ALA A 28 -8.11 -2.57 -6.25
N LYS A 29 -7.12 -3.30 -6.78
CA LYS A 29 -7.13 -4.77 -6.82
C LYS A 29 -6.82 -5.35 -5.44
N VAL A 30 -5.81 -4.85 -4.75
CA VAL A 30 -5.36 -5.37 -3.45
C VAL A 30 -6.48 -5.33 -2.41
N ILE A 31 -7.23 -4.23 -2.33
CA ILE A 31 -8.33 -4.10 -1.34
C ILE A 31 -9.52 -5.04 -1.58
N THR A 32 -9.61 -5.66 -2.76
CA THR A 32 -10.66 -6.66 -3.06
C THR A 32 -10.28 -8.06 -2.57
N LEU A 33 -9.01 -8.27 -2.21
CA LEU A 33 -8.52 -9.55 -1.72
C LEU A 33 -8.87 -9.69 -0.23
N GLN A 34 -9.42 -10.85 0.17
CA GLN A 34 -9.86 -11.10 1.55
C GLN A 34 -8.73 -11.04 2.60
N HIS A 35 -7.48 -11.19 2.16
CA HIS A 35 -6.31 -11.25 3.03
C HIS A 35 -5.63 -9.90 3.25
N PHE A 36 -6.25 -8.81 2.80
CA PHE A 36 -5.69 -7.47 2.95
C PHE A 36 -6.68 -6.52 3.61
N ASN A 37 -6.15 -5.60 4.42
CA ASN A 37 -6.91 -4.48 4.95
C ASN A 37 -6.13 -3.16 4.80
N VAL A 38 -6.78 -2.06 5.22
CA VAL A 38 -6.17 -0.73 5.28
C VAL A 38 -5.87 -0.41 6.75
N PRO A 39 -4.62 -0.55 7.22
CA PRO A 39 -4.29 -0.36 8.63
C PRO A 39 -4.24 1.12 9.02
N VAL A 40 -3.86 1.99 8.07
CA VAL A 40 -3.71 3.44 8.28
C VAL A 40 -4.35 4.18 7.10
N PRO A 41 -5.54 4.76 7.29
CA PRO A 41 -6.20 5.57 6.27
C PRO A 41 -5.32 6.76 5.84
N GLY A 42 -5.32 7.07 4.54
CA GLY A 42 -4.59 8.22 3.97
C GLY A 42 -3.07 8.03 3.83
N PHE A 43 -2.51 6.92 4.32
CA PHE A 43 -1.07 6.69 4.25
C PHE A 43 -0.60 6.57 2.79
N GLY A 44 0.36 7.39 2.39
CA GLY A 44 0.92 7.37 1.03
C GLY A 44 -0.05 7.87 -0.06
N SER A 45 -1.21 8.42 0.30
CA SER A 45 -2.23 8.86 -0.66
C SER A 45 -2.54 10.36 -0.55
N SER A 46 -1.56 11.19 -0.17
CA SER A 46 -1.76 12.64 0.08
C SER A 46 -2.30 13.42 -1.13
N ASP A 47 -1.94 13.00 -2.34
CA ASP A 47 -2.38 13.55 -3.62
C ASP A 47 -3.51 12.73 -4.29
N CYS A 48 -3.95 11.65 -3.64
CA CYS A 48 -4.99 10.76 -4.14
C CYS A 48 -6.27 10.88 -3.30
N ARG A 49 -7.39 11.20 -3.96
CA ARG A 49 -8.72 11.32 -3.33
C ARG A 49 -9.61 10.09 -3.53
N LYS A 50 -9.11 9.07 -4.23
CA LYS A 50 -9.88 7.88 -4.64
C LYS A 50 -9.61 6.68 -3.75
N CYS A 51 -8.36 6.51 -3.33
CA CYS A 51 -7.93 5.36 -2.54
C CYS A 51 -8.11 5.65 -1.04
N PRO A 52 -8.53 4.67 -0.24
CA PRO A 52 -8.58 4.82 1.22
C PRO A 52 -7.18 4.97 1.83
N SER A 53 -6.16 4.42 1.16
CA SER A 53 -4.73 4.48 1.49
C SER A 53 -3.94 3.91 0.31
N HIS A 54 -2.64 4.21 0.19
CA HIS A 54 -1.68 3.47 -0.63
C HIS A 54 -0.81 2.53 0.22
N LEU A 55 -1.26 2.22 1.44
CA LEU A 55 -0.75 1.15 2.28
C LEU A 55 -1.82 0.09 2.50
N ALA A 56 -1.48 -1.16 2.22
CA ALA A 56 -2.26 -2.33 2.58
C ALA A 56 -1.44 -3.23 3.51
N ALA A 57 -2.07 -3.79 4.53
CA ALA A 57 -1.47 -4.83 5.35
C ALA A 57 -2.05 -6.19 4.98
N PHE A 58 -1.17 -7.18 4.89
CA PHE A 58 -1.56 -8.59 4.79
C PHE A 58 -1.96 -9.10 6.17
N ILE A 59 -3.11 -9.76 6.28
CA ILE A 59 -3.72 -10.18 7.54
C ILE A 59 -4.09 -11.67 7.59
N ALA A 60 -3.54 -12.49 6.68
CA ALA A 60 -3.75 -13.94 6.70
C ALA A 60 -2.75 -14.64 7.62
#